data_AF-A0A8H2HQR8-F1
#
_entry.id   AF-A0A8H2HQR8-F1
#
_cell.length_a   1.000
_cell.length_b   1.000
_cell.length_c   1.000
_cell.angle_alpha   90.00
_cell.angle_beta   90.00
_cell.angle_gamma   90.00
#
_symmetry.space_group_name_H-M   'P 1'
#
loop_
_entity.id
_entity.type
_entity.pdbx_description
1 polymer ?
#
loop_
_entity_poly.entity_id
_entity_poly.type
_entity_poly.pdbx_seq_one_letter_code
_entity_poly.pdbx_strand_id
1 'polypeptide(L)'
;MTSPEHKYPDSLCVQMAPGFRWPILRIYVYIKHCYFLGSYNYLLLIDRADSSLAIDMKSLFYDGETSVDKEYPRNSKTPWQPNVVIANILYFIALRSSHFFRHAEAHLQSLADTIMTRSDEKPDFKFQIETTKALHQLMFTWAEVRRRILAALSLLKEIPAHTFIVSLDRERVQYAKEELKTRTGLQKARAMLEDNVERLDSLTEKTKALNSLVFNLANLHDYRAAVEEARAANAVATSLQRITSLTFVYLPITLAATIYGMNLSPITGDEGQKGIWAFFAVSAGLLVVTIGVLGIWIWKSQIVGWFKHGHRGKPRVELHQQEKNIALAEP
;
A
#
# COMPACT_ATOMS: atom_id res chain seq x y z
N MET A 1 -28.73 33.15 26.79
CA MET A 1 -28.73 32.56 25.43
C MET A 1 -28.04 31.20 25.52
N THR A 2 -28.81 30.15 25.74
CA THR A 2 -28.33 28.75 25.71
C THR A 2 -28.21 28.35 24.24
N SER A 3 -26.97 28.29 23.74
CA SER A 3 -26.66 27.79 22.40
C SER A 3 -27.14 26.34 22.29
N PRO A 4 -27.77 25.92 21.18
CA PRO A 4 -28.18 24.54 20.99
C PRO A 4 -26.96 23.61 21.09
N GLU A 5 -27.04 22.61 21.97
CA GLU A 5 -26.07 21.51 22.05
C GLU A 5 -26.14 20.69 20.76
N HIS A 6 -25.38 21.08 19.75
CA HIS A 6 -25.00 20.15 18.70
C HIS A 6 -24.08 19.10 19.33
N LYS A 7 -24.63 17.92 19.61
CA LYS A 7 -23.86 16.70 19.88
C LYS A 7 -23.06 16.37 18.62
N TYR A 8 -21.85 16.93 18.54
CA TYR A 8 -20.84 16.45 17.62
C TYR A 8 -20.44 15.03 18.07
N PRO A 9 -20.21 14.08 17.15
CA PRO A 9 -19.77 12.74 17.52
C PRO A 9 -18.50 12.83 18.36
N ASP A 10 -18.57 12.30 19.59
CA ASP A 10 -17.50 12.33 20.57
C ASP A 10 -16.24 11.69 19.98
N SER A 11 -15.21 12.50 19.76
CA SER A 11 -13.87 12.11 19.28
C SER A 11 -13.82 11.38 17.92
N LEU A 12 -13.78 12.15 16.83
CA LEU A 12 -13.28 11.65 15.54
C LEU A 12 -11.75 11.46 15.64
N CYS A 13 -11.30 10.36 16.24
CA CYS A 13 -9.93 9.90 16.06
C CYS A 13 -9.84 9.17 14.72
N VAL A 14 -8.88 9.54 13.89
CA VAL A 14 -8.56 8.73 12.70
C VAL A 14 -7.72 7.55 13.19
N GLN A 15 -8.33 6.37 13.24
CA GLN A 15 -7.64 5.13 13.56
C GLN A 15 -6.95 4.62 12.28
N MET A 16 -5.61 4.70 12.24
CA MET A 16 -4.83 4.27 11.08
C MET A 16 -4.25 2.85 11.24
N ALA A 17 -4.00 2.44 12.47
CA ALA A 17 -3.41 1.14 12.80
C ALA A 17 -3.88 0.68 14.18
N PRO A 18 -3.78 -0.62 14.52
CA PRO A 18 -4.01 -1.10 15.87
C PRO A 18 -3.05 -0.36 16.82
N GLY A 19 -3.58 0.49 17.69
CA GLY A 19 -2.80 1.23 18.69
C GLY A 19 -2.36 2.65 18.31
N PHE A 20 -2.54 3.10 17.06
CA PHE A 20 -2.19 4.48 16.67
C PHE A 20 -3.45 5.32 16.38
N ARG A 21 -3.65 6.37 17.19
CA ARG A 21 -4.74 7.34 17.04
C ARG A 21 -4.16 8.72 16.86
N TRP A 22 -4.54 9.39 15.78
CA TRP A 22 -4.20 10.78 15.56
C TRP A 22 -5.35 11.66 16.04
N PRO A 23 -5.14 12.53 17.04
CA PRO A 23 -6.17 13.45 17.51
C PRO A 23 -6.47 14.47 16.41
N ILE A 24 -7.76 14.68 16.13
CA ILE A 24 -8.19 15.80 15.29
C ILE A 24 -8.26 17.03 16.18
N LEU A 25 -7.38 17.99 15.90
CA LEU A 25 -7.39 19.26 16.59
C LEU A 25 -8.49 20.17 16.02
N ARG A 26 -9.39 20.63 16.88
CA ARG A 26 -10.35 21.70 16.57
C ARG A 26 -10.09 22.88 17.48
N ILE A 27 -9.83 24.03 16.86
CA ILE A 27 -9.65 25.30 17.55
C ILE A 27 -10.77 26.21 17.10
N TYR A 28 -11.63 26.62 18.04
CA TYR A 28 -12.64 27.64 17.81
C TYR A 28 -12.15 28.93 18.45
N VAL A 29 -12.03 29.96 17.62
CA VAL A 29 -11.64 31.30 18.08
C VAL A 29 -12.84 32.21 17.93
N TYR A 30 -13.39 32.66 19.04
CA TYR A 30 -14.44 33.65 19.06
C TYR A 30 -13.87 34.98 19.53
N ILE A 31 -13.94 35.99 18.67
CA ILE A 31 -13.41 37.33 18.94
C ILE A 31 -14.59 38.29 18.95
N LYS A 32 -14.84 38.94 20.10
CA LYS A 32 -15.88 39.96 20.26
C LYS A 32 -15.24 41.30 20.56
N HIS A 33 -15.47 42.26 19.68
CA HIS A 33 -15.07 43.65 19.90
C HIS A 33 -16.05 44.34 20.86
N CYS A 34 -15.55 44.96 21.92
CA CYS A 34 -16.32 45.76 22.86
C CYS A 34 -16.06 47.26 22.58
N TYR A 35 -16.90 47.86 21.72
CA TYR A 35 -16.76 49.26 21.30
C TYR A 35 -16.63 50.25 22.46
N PHE A 36 -17.30 50.00 23.59
CA PHE A 36 -17.32 50.92 24.73
C PHE A 36 -16.00 50.96 25.51
N LEU A 37 -15.26 49.85 25.54
CA LEU A 37 -14.02 49.71 26.30
C LEU A 37 -12.77 49.78 25.41
N GLY A 38 -12.94 49.86 24.09
CA GLY A 38 -11.84 49.72 23.14
C GLY A 38 -11.07 48.39 23.30
N SER A 39 -11.72 47.37 23.86
CA SER A 39 -11.10 46.09 24.19
C SER A 39 -11.70 44.93 23.40
N TYR A 40 -10.90 43.91 23.15
CA TYR A 40 -11.32 42.67 22.53
C TYR A 40 -11.44 41.58 23.59
N ASN A 41 -12.60 40.92 23.62
CA ASN A 41 -12.77 39.70 24.39
C ASN A 41 -12.57 38.51 23.45
N TYR A 42 -11.66 37.62 23.81
CA TYR A 42 -11.39 36.39 23.09
C TYR A 42 -11.89 35.20 23.91
N LEU A 43 -12.58 34.29 23.25
CA LEU A 43 -12.89 32.98 23.77
C LEU A 43 -12.24 31.96 22.83
N LEU A 44 -11.20 31.32 23.34
CA LEU A 44 -10.52 30.22 22.67
C LEU A 44 -11.09 28.91 23.22
N LEU A 45 -11.80 28.18 22.38
CA LEU A 45 -12.33 26.87 22.74
C LEU A 45 -11.54 25.80 21.97
N ILE A 46 -10.74 25.05 22.73
CA ILE A 46 -9.94 23.93 22.24
C ILE A 46 -10.71 22.66 22.57
N ASP A 47 -10.72 21.71 21.63
CA ASP A 47 -11.33 20.40 21.87
C ASP A 47 -10.72 19.73 23.13
N ARG A 48 -11.59 19.19 23.99
CA ARG A 48 -11.20 18.58 25.28
C ARG A 48 -10.38 17.31 25.08
N ALA A 49 -10.45 16.71 23.89
CA ALA A 49 -9.70 15.51 23.54
C ALA A 49 -8.17 15.72 23.51
N ASP A 50 -7.67 16.96 23.41
CA ASP A 50 -6.23 17.25 23.33
C ASP A 50 -5.77 18.14 24.50
N SER A 51 -5.74 17.55 25.71
CA SER A 51 -5.33 18.24 26.93
C SER A 51 -3.87 18.72 26.88
N SER A 52 -2.99 17.98 26.21
CA SER A 52 -1.60 18.41 25.96
C SER A 52 -1.55 19.72 25.19
N LEU A 53 -2.37 19.83 24.15
CA LEU A 53 -2.39 21.01 23.32
C LEU A 53 -3.03 22.21 24.01
N ALA A 54 -4.05 21.97 24.83
CA ALA A 54 -4.60 23.02 25.69
C ALA A 54 -3.53 23.56 26.65
N ILE A 55 -2.65 22.70 27.17
CA ILE A 55 -1.52 23.10 28.02
C ILE A 55 -0.49 23.89 27.22
N ASP A 56 -0.10 23.43 26.03
CA ASP A 56 0.90 24.11 25.17
C ASP A 56 0.39 25.46 24.65
N MET A 57 -0.89 25.56 24.28
CA MET A 57 -1.49 26.84 23.92
C MET A 57 -1.58 27.74 25.14
N LYS A 58 -1.93 27.20 26.31
CA LYS A 58 -1.93 27.97 27.56
C LYS A 58 -0.53 28.47 27.89
N SER A 59 0.53 27.67 27.73
CA SER A 59 1.89 28.17 27.93
C SER A 59 2.25 29.22 26.87
N LEU A 60 1.89 29.04 25.59
CA LEU A 60 2.14 30.05 24.56
C LEU A 60 1.45 31.41 24.86
N PHE A 61 0.23 31.39 25.42
CA PHE A 61 -0.54 32.60 25.72
C PHE A 61 -0.26 33.18 27.12
N TYR A 62 0.13 32.37 28.09
CA TYR A 62 0.27 32.77 29.51
C TYR A 62 1.71 32.66 30.05
N ASP A 63 2.55 31.76 29.52
CA ASP A 63 3.97 31.60 29.89
C ASP A 63 4.86 32.59 29.14
N GLY A 64 4.75 33.85 29.54
CA GLY A 64 5.91 34.75 29.62
C GLY A 64 6.71 34.57 30.92
N GLU A 65 6.56 33.45 31.65
CA GLU A 65 7.16 33.26 32.98
C GLU A 65 8.33 32.27 33.01
N THR A 66 8.40 31.30 32.08
CA THR A 66 9.35 30.18 32.20
C THR A 66 10.27 29.94 30.99
N SER A 67 10.06 30.56 29.82
CA SER A 67 11.04 30.48 28.72
C SER A 67 12.16 31.51 28.88
N VAL A 68 13.40 31.02 28.84
CA VAL A 68 14.68 31.72 29.11
C VAL A 68 15.01 32.89 28.16
N ASP A 69 14.20 33.17 27.14
CA ASP A 69 14.35 34.38 26.31
C ASP A 69 13.52 35.54 26.89
N LYS A 70 14.18 36.28 27.78
CA LYS A 70 13.70 37.52 28.42
C LYS A 70 13.55 38.64 27.38
N GLU A 71 12.44 38.69 26.64
CA GLU A 71 12.10 39.91 25.89
C GLU A 71 10.60 40.12 25.60
N TYR A 72 9.72 39.58 26.45
CA TYR A 72 8.31 39.98 26.46
C TYR A 72 7.99 40.76 27.74
N PRO A 73 7.86 42.10 27.68
CA PRO A 73 7.54 42.90 28.85
C PRO A 73 6.10 42.61 29.31
N ARG A 74 5.98 41.86 30.41
CA ARG A 74 4.73 41.44 31.05
C ARG A 74 3.96 42.56 31.76
N ASN A 75 4.44 43.80 31.68
CA ASN A 75 3.86 44.96 32.36
C ASN A 75 3.02 45.87 31.47
N SER A 76 2.83 45.57 30.18
CA SER A 76 1.90 46.36 29.39
C SER A 76 0.48 45.86 29.67
N LYS A 77 -0.34 46.72 30.28
CA LYS A 77 -1.81 46.58 30.33
C LYS A 77 -2.46 46.62 28.93
N THR A 78 -1.70 46.35 27.88
CA THR A 78 -2.17 46.43 26.51
C THR A 78 -2.99 45.17 26.20
N PRO A 79 -4.27 45.33 25.83
CA PRO A 79 -5.10 44.20 25.46
C PRO A 79 -4.46 43.48 24.27
N TRP A 80 -4.46 42.15 24.31
CA TRP A 80 -3.95 41.32 23.21
C TRP A 80 -4.66 41.70 21.91
N GLN A 81 -3.89 42.15 20.93
CA GLN A 81 -4.46 42.48 19.63
C GLN A 81 -4.90 41.18 18.91
N PRO A 82 -6.07 41.17 18.25
CA PRO A 82 -6.60 39.98 17.57
C PRO A 82 -5.64 39.37 16.53
N ASN A 83 -4.91 40.21 15.82
CA ASN A 83 -3.90 39.81 14.82
C ASN A 83 -2.76 38.97 15.44
N VAL A 84 -2.26 39.35 16.62
CA VAL A 84 -1.22 38.61 17.35
C VAL A 84 -1.73 37.24 17.78
N VAL A 85 -2.95 37.18 18.30
CA VAL A 85 -3.59 35.92 18.71
C VAL A 85 -3.76 34.99 17.51
N ILE A 86 -4.29 35.48 16.39
CA ILE A 86 -4.47 34.70 15.16
C ILE A 86 -3.11 34.23 14.62
N ALA A 87 -2.10 35.10 14.58
CA ALA A 87 -0.77 34.73 14.12
C ALA A 87 -0.12 33.62 14.97
N ASN A 88 -0.24 33.71 16.30
CA ASN A 88 0.26 32.68 17.21
C ASN A 88 -0.47 31.34 17.02
N ILE A 89 -1.79 31.35 16.82
CA ILE A 89 -2.57 30.13 16.55
C ILE A 89 -2.11 29.48 15.24
N LEU A 90 -1.93 30.25 14.18
CA LEU A 90 -1.51 29.72 12.88
C LEU A 90 -0.07 29.20 12.92
N TYR A 91 0.82 29.90 13.62
CA TYR A 91 2.17 29.41 13.87
C TYR A 91 2.15 28.08 14.63
N PHE A 92 1.31 27.97 15.65
CA PHE A 92 1.16 26.76 16.44
C PHE A 92 0.58 25.59 15.62
N ILE A 93 -0.43 25.84 14.78
CA ILE A 93 -0.94 24.85 13.82
C ILE A 93 0.20 24.38 12.90
N ALA A 94 0.97 25.30 12.34
CA ALA A 94 2.10 24.98 11.46
C ALA A 94 3.14 24.11 12.16
N LEU A 95 3.53 24.48 13.38
CA LEU A 95 4.48 23.74 14.20
C LEU A 95 3.98 22.32 14.52
N ARG A 96 2.70 22.20 14.90
CA ARG A 96 2.10 20.90 15.23
C ARG A 96 1.98 20.00 14.00
N SER A 97 1.63 20.56 12.85
CA SER A 97 1.64 19.85 11.56
C SER A 97 3.04 19.34 11.22
N SER A 98 4.10 20.13 11.40
CA SER A 98 5.46 19.67 11.15
C SER A 98 5.87 18.51 12.08
N HIS A 99 5.45 18.53 13.34
CA HIS A 99 5.67 17.41 14.25
C HIS A 99 4.90 16.16 13.80
N PHE A 100 3.63 16.32 13.40
CA PHE A 100 2.82 15.25 12.81
C PHE A 100 3.54 14.58 11.63
N PHE A 101 4.10 15.37 10.72
CA PHE A 101 4.82 14.85 9.55
C PHE A 101 6.07 14.04 9.90
N ARG A 102 6.82 14.44 10.92
CA ARG A 102 7.98 13.65 11.40
C ARG A 102 7.56 12.28 11.93
N HIS A 103 6.48 12.21 12.71
CA HIS A 103 5.94 10.95 13.21
C HIS A 103 5.37 10.08 12.09
N ALA A 104 4.66 10.70 11.14
CA ALA A 104 4.14 10.04 9.96
C ALA A 104 5.27 9.42 9.11
N GLU A 105 6.35 10.16 8.89
CA GLU A 105 7.52 9.69 8.16
C GLU A 105 8.21 8.53 8.87
N ALA A 106 8.43 8.64 10.18
CA ALA A 106 9.02 7.56 10.98
C ALA A 106 8.17 6.29 10.95
N HIS A 107 6.84 6.43 11.03
CA HIS A 107 5.92 5.30 10.91
C HIS A 107 5.95 4.67 9.51
N LEU A 108 5.99 5.50 8.45
CA LEU A 108 6.09 5.00 7.07
C LEU A 108 7.42 4.28 6.83
N GLN A 109 8.52 4.79 7.39
CA GLN A 109 9.83 4.13 7.34
C GLN A 109 9.81 2.80 8.08
N SER A 110 9.21 2.74 9.27
CA SER A 110 9.05 1.49 10.02
C SER A 110 8.21 0.45 9.25
N LEU A 111 7.15 0.88 8.57
CA LEU A 111 6.39 0.00 7.68
C LEU A 111 7.24 -0.49 6.50
N ALA A 112 8.01 0.40 5.87
CA ALA A 112 8.91 0.04 4.78
C ALA A 112 9.93 -1.01 5.23
N ASP A 113 10.57 -0.80 6.37
CA ASP A 113 11.55 -1.72 6.94
C ASP A 113 10.91 -3.07 7.28
N THR A 114 9.67 -3.07 7.80
CA THR A 114 8.91 -4.30 8.10
C THR A 114 8.57 -5.09 6.83
N ILE A 115 8.19 -4.40 5.75
CA ILE A 115 7.91 -5.04 4.45
C ILE A 115 9.19 -5.65 3.88
N MET A 116 10.31 -4.93 3.92
CA MET A 116 11.59 -5.40 3.38
C MET A 116 12.15 -6.58 4.17
N THR A 117 12.15 -6.49 5.51
CA THR A 117 12.66 -7.57 6.38
C THR A 117 11.84 -8.87 6.27
N ARG A 118 10.52 -8.76 6.06
CA ARG A 118 9.64 -9.93 5.88
C ARG A 118 9.57 -10.46 4.46
N SER A 119 10.22 -9.81 3.49
CA SER A 119 10.19 -10.25 2.08
C SER A 119 10.80 -11.64 1.86
N ASP A 120 11.68 -12.09 2.76
CA ASP A 120 12.35 -13.40 2.66
C ASP A 120 11.61 -14.51 3.43
N GLU A 121 10.69 -14.15 4.32
CA GLU A 121 9.90 -15.11 5.09
C GLU A 121 8.77 -15.71 4.23
N LYS A 122 8.24 -16.86 4.66
CA LYS A 122 7.10 -17.50 4.00
C LYS A 122 5.93 -16.49 3.94
N PRO A 123 5.26 -16.33 2.78
CA PRO A 123 4.23 -15.30 2.60
C PRO A 123 3.13 -15.44 3.64
N ASP A 124 3.02 -14.44 4.52
CA ASP A 124 1.86 -14.26 5.39
C ASP A 124 0.84 -13.36 4.68
N PHE A 125 -0.15 -14.00 4.06
CA PHE A 125 -1.24 -13.32 3.36
C PHE A 125 -2.00 -12.34 4.27
N LYS A 126 -2.10 -12.65 5.57
CA LYS A 126 -2.75 -11.77 6.54
C LYS A 126 -1.97 -10.47 6.71
N PHE A 127 -0.65 -10.57 6.86
CA PHE A 127 0.23 -9.41 6.94
C PHE A 127 0.14 -8.53 5.68
N GLN A 128 0.12 -9.14 4.48
CA GLN A 128 -0.01 -8.38 3.23
C GLN A 128 -1.33 -7.61 3.17
N ILE A 129 -2.47 -8.26 3.47
CA ILE A 129 -3.78 -7.58 3.49
C ILE A 129 -3.81 -6.45 4.51
N GLU A 130 -3.32 -6.70 5.74
CA GLU A 130 -3.31 -5.70 6.79
C GLU A 130 -2.43 -4.49 6.41
N THR A 131 -1.27 -4.75 5.79
CA THR A 131 -0.36 -3.72 5.30
C THR A 131 -0.97 -2.93 4.16
N THR A 132 -1.55 -3.59 3.15
CA THR A 132 -2.24 -2.91 2.05
C THR A 132 -3.40 -2.06 2.57
N LYS A 133 -4.18 -2.56 3.53
CA LYS A 133 -5.27 -1.79 4.16
C LYS A 133 -4.74 -0.56 4.88
N ALA A 134 -3.67 -0.69 5.66
CA ALA A 134 -3.04 0.43 6.36
C ALA A 134 -2.51 1.49 5.38
N LEU A 135 -1.83 1.08 4.30
CA LEU A 135 -1.34 1.99 3.26
C LEU A 135 -2.49 2.72 2.55
N HIS A 136 -3.60 2.05 2.25
CA HIS A 136 -4.78 2.69 1.64
C HIS A 136 -5.44 3.72 2.57
N GLN A 137 -5.58 3.39 3.86
CA GLN A 137 -6.09 4.33 4.86
C GLN A 137 -5.18 5.56 5.02
N LEU A 138 -3.87 5.34 4.92
CA LEU A 138 -2.87 6.40 4.98
C LEU A 138 -3.02 7.36 3.79
N MET A 139 -3.21 6.85 2.56
CA MET A 139 -3.47 7.69 1.38
C MET A 139 -4.71 8.59 1.54
N PHE A 140 -5.80 8.05 2.10
CA PHE A 140 -7.00 8.87 2.37
C PHE A 140 -6.68 9.98 3.38
N THR A 141 -5.90 9.66 4.40
CA THR A 141 -5.50 10.66 5.40
C THR A 141 -4.61 11.74 4.81
N TRP A 142 -3.69 11.40 3.90
CA TRP A 142 -2.89 12.37 3.16
C TRP A 142 -3.75 13.37 2.38
N ALA A 143 -4.80 12.88 1.70
CA ALA A 143 -5.72 13.77 0.99
C ALA A 143 -6.44 14.75 1.94
N GLU A 144 -6.88 14.28 3.10
CA GLU A 144 -7.56 15.11 4.10
C GLU A 144 -6.62 16.13 4.75
N VAL A 145 -5.41 15.71 5.13
CA VAL A 145 -4.36 16.60 5.66
C VAL A 145 -4.00 17.67 4.64
N ARG A 146 -3.86 17.30 3.36
CA ARG A 146 -3.59 18.25 2.26
C ARG A 146 -4.64 19.34 2.19
N ARG A 147 -5.92 18.95 2.18
CA ARG A 147 -7.05 19.90 2.12
C ARG A 147 -7.00 20.89 3.28
N ARG A 148 -6.72 20.42 4.50
CA ARG A 148 -6.66 21.27 5.69
C ARG A 148 -5.48 22.23 5.68
N ILE A 149 -4.30 21.77 5.25
CA ILE A 149 -3.11 22.63 5.13
C ILE A 149 -3.32 23.69 4.06
N LEU A 150 -3.89 23.33 2.91
CA LEU A 150 -4.22 24.28 1.84
C LEU A 150 -5.26 25.32 2.30
N ALA A 151 -6.27 24.90 3.07
CA ALA A 151 -7.23 25.82 3.66
C ALA A 151 -6.56 26.80 4.64
N ALA A 152 -5.65 26.31 5.50
CA ALA A 152 -4.88 27.16 6.40
C ALA A 152 -3.97 28.15 5.64
N LEU A 153 -3.36 27.72 4.54
CA LEU A 153 -2.58 28.59 3.65
C LEU A 153 -3.43 29.65 2.95
N SER A 154 -4.66 29.31 2.51
CA SER A 154 -5.60 30.29 1.95
C SER A 154 -5.94 31.36 2.99
N LEU A 155 -6.27 30.92 4.20
CA LEU A 155 -6.60 31.81 5.31
C LEU A 155 -5.41 32.73 5.68
N LEU A 156 -4.18 32.22 5.66
CA LEU A 156 -2.97 33.04 5.84
C LEU A 156 -2.77 34.11 4.75
N LYS A 157 -3.22 33.87 3.52
CA LYS A 157 -3.16 34.84 2.43
C LYS A 157 -4.24 35.92 2.57
N GLU A 158 -5.41 35.55 3.08
CA GLU A 158 -6.57 36.46 3.24
C GLU A 158 -6.45 37.36 4.49
N ILE A 159 -5.84 36.86 5.57
CA ILE A 159 -5.67 37.59 6.84
C ILE A 159 -5.07 39.00 6.65
N PRO A 160 -3.92 39.18 5.98
CA PRO A 160 -3.33 40.52 5.81
C PRO A 160 -4.21 41.48 5.01
N ALA A 161 -5.10 40.97 4.16
CA ALA A 161 -6.02 41.76 3.35
C ALA A 161 -7.33 42.09 4.09
N HIS A 162 -7.61 41.43 5.22
CA HIS A 162 -8.88 41.59 5.91
C HIS A 162 -8.96 42.95 6.63
N THR A 163 -10.03 43.69 6.38
CA THR A 163 -10.25 45.06 6.90
C THR A 163 -10.15 45.14 8.42
N PHE A 164 -10.60 44.12 9.14
CA PHE A 164 -10.50 44.01 10.61
C PHE A 164 -9.06 44.07 11.14
N ILE A 165 -8.08 43.66 10.34
CA ILE A 165 -6.66 43.66 10.72
C ILE A 165 -6.00 44.99 10.33
N VAL A 166 -6.42 45.57 9.19
CA VAL A 166 -5.90 46.84 8.67
C VAL A 166 -6.48 48.06 9.41
N SER A 167 -7.68 47.97 10.01
CA SER A 167 -8.40 49.12 10.57
C SER A 167 -7.90 49.64 11.93
N LEU A 168 -6.87 49.05 12.54
CA LEU A 168 -6.31 49.48 13.83
C LEU A 168 -5.24 50.58 13.74
N ASP A 169 -4.93 51.07 12.53
CA ASP A 169 -3.75 51.89 12.19
C ASP A 169 -3.85 53.43 12.47
N ARG A 170 -4.55 53.88 13.52
CA ARG A 170 -4.64 55.34 13.81
C ARG A 170 -3.80 55.88 14.97
N GLU A 171 -3.17 55.05 15.80
CA GLU A 171 -2.23 55.51 16.85
C GLU A 171 -0.79 55.03 16.57
N ARG A 172 -0.04 55.82 15.80
CA ARG A 172 0.89 55.33 14.77
C ARG A 172 2.37 55.07 15.10
N VAL A 173 2.81 54.95 16.36
CA VAL A 173 4.27 54.79 16.61
C VAL A 173 4.63 53.58 17.46
N GLN A 174 3.82 53.24 18.47
CA GLN A 174 4.14 52.12 19.35
C GLN A 174 3.76 50.75 18.74
N TYR A 175 2.77 50.71 17.85
CA TYR A 175 2.30 49.46 17.22
C TYR A 175 3.11 49.01 16.01
N ALA A 176 3.98 49.85 15.43
CA ALA A 176 4.79 49.48 14.28
C ALA A 176 5.73 48.29 14.58
N LYS A 177 6.27 48.20 15.80
CA LYS A 177 7.11 47.06 16.24
C LYS A 177 6.30 45.76 16.38
N GLU A 178 5.08 45.85 16.91
CA GLU A 178 4.19 44.69 17.09
C GLU A 178 3.62 44.19 15.76
N GLU A 179 3.29 45.09 14.85
CA GLU A 179 2.85 44.76 13.49
C GLU A 179 3.94 44.03 12.73
N LEU A 180 5.18 44.53 12.78
CA LEU A 180 6.32 43.86 12.17
C LEU A 180 6.50 42.45 12.71
N LYS A 181 6.43 42.27 14.04
CA LYS A 181 6.54 40.96 14.70
C LYS A 181 5.42 40.01 14.26
N THR A 182 4.19 40.50 14.17
CA THR A 182 3.02 39.73 13.72
C THR A 182 3.19 39.29 12.27
N ARG A 183 3.64 40.20 11.40
CA ARG A 183 3.92 39.92 10.00
C ARG A 183 5.02 38.88 9.84
N THR A 184 6.11 38.99 10.60
CA THR A 184 7.18 37.98 10.62
C THR A 184 6.67 36.62 11.12
N GLY A 185 5.82 36.60 12.15
CA GLY A 185 5.20 35.37 12.65
C GLY A 185 4.31 34.68 11.62
N LEU A 186 3.45 35.45 10.93
CA LEU A 186 2.60 34.95 9.85
C LEU A 186 3.41 34.45 8.66
N GLN A 187 4.48 35.16 8.28
CA GLN A 187 5.39 34.73 7.21
C GLN A 187 6.10 33.42 7.57
N LYS A 188 6.55 33.28 8.82
CA LYS A 188 7.17 32.05 9.32
C LYS A 188 6.17 30.88 9.31
N ALA A 189 4.95 31.10 9.80
CA ALA A 189 3.88 30.09 9.77
C ALA A 189 3.55 29.66 8.34
N ARG A 190 3.48 30.62 7.40
CA ARG A 190 3.27 30.35 5.98
C ARG A 190 4.38 29.50 5.39
N ALA A 191 5.64 29.87 5.60
CA ALA A 191 6.79 29.11 5.10
C ALA A 191 6.79 27.66 5.63
N MET A 192 6.47 27.48 6.92
CA MET A 192 6.35 26.14 7.52
C MET A 192 5.19 25.33 6.92
N LEU A 193 4.04 25.94 6.63
CA LEU A 193 2.93 25.25 5.99
C LEU A 193 3.20 24.93 4.52
N GLU A 194 3.91 25.79 3.80
CA GLU A 194 4.37 25.51 2.42
C GLU A 194 5.35 24.31 2.40
N ASP A 195 6.35 24.28 3.29
CA ASP A 195 7.24 23.13 3.50
C ASP A 195 6.46 21.85 3.86
N ASN A 196 5.45 21.97 4.73
CA ASN A 196 4.58 20.85 5.08
C ASN A 196 3.77 20.30 3.88
N VAL A 197 3.38 21.14 2.90
CA VAL A 197 2.73 20.66 1.66
C VAL A 197 3.71 19.83 0.83
N GLU A 198 4.94 20.31 0.65
CA GLU A 198 5.98 19.59 -0.09
C GLU A 198 6.30 18.24 0.56
N ARG A 199 6.46 18.21 1.89
CA ARG A 199 6.65 16.96 2.65
C ARG A 199 5.50 15.99 2.49
N LEU A 200 4.26 16.49 2.47
CA LEU A 200 3.08 15.66 2.27
C LEU A 200 3.05 15.04 0.86
N ASP A 201 3.45 15.80 -0.16
CA ASP A 201 3.57 15.26 -1.53
C ASP A 201 4.64 14.16 -1.58
N SER A 202 5.81 14.38 -0.97
CA SER A 202 6.86 13.34 -0.83
C SER A 202 6.36 12.10 -0.09
N LEU A 203 5.66 12.25 1.05
CA LEU A 203 5.09 11.11 1.79
C LEU A 203 4.02 10.37 0.99
N THR A 204 3.24 11.08 0.18
CA THR A 204 2.25 10.48 -0.71
C THR A 204 2.93 9.63 -1.78
N GLU A 205 4.02 10.11 -2.36
CA GLU A 205 4.83 9.36 -3.33
C GLU A 205 5.48 8.13 -2.69
N LYS A 206 6.10 8.27 -1.51
CA LYS A 206 6.65 7.15 -0.74
C LYS A 206 5.59 6.08 -0.43
N THR A 207 4.38 6.51 -0.05
CA THR A 207 3.25 5.61 0.23
C THR A 207 2.80 4.87 -1.04
N LYS A 208 2.73 5.55 -2.20
CA LYS A 208 2.42 4.91 -3.49
C LYS A 208 3.49 3.89 -3.89
N ALA A 209 4.76 4.24 -3.73
CA ALA A 209 5.88 3.34 -4.02
C ALA A 209 5.81 2.07 -3.15
N LEU A 210 5.54 2.22 -1.85
CA LEU A 210 5.34 1.10 -0.93
C LEU A 210 4.13 0.23 -1.31
N ASN A 211 3.02 0.84 -1.71
CA ASN A 211 1.84 0.09 -2.16
C ASN A 211 2.17 -0.73 -3.41
N SER A 212 2.87 -0.15 -4.39
CA SER A 212 3.35 -0.87 -5.58
C SER A 212 4.32 -2.00 -5.22
N LEU A 213 5.22 -1.78 -4.25
CA LEU A 213 6.13 -2.82 -3.76
C LEU A 213 5.38 -4.00 -3.15
N VAL A 214 4.37 -3.74 -2.31
CA VAL A 214 3.53 -4.80 -1.72
C VAL A 214 2.80 -5.60 -2.80
N PHE A 215 2.26 -4.94 -3.84
CA PHE A 215 1.64 -5.64 -4.97
C PHE A 215 2.63 -6.47 -5.77
N ASN A 216 3.82 -5.95 -6.03
CA ASN A 216 4.86 -6.70 -6.73
C ASN A 216 5.31 -7.93 -5.94
N LEU A 217 5.42 -7.81 -4.62
CA LEU A 217 5.75 -8.92 -3.74
C LEU A 217 4.64 -9.99 -3.76
N ALA A 218 3.37 -9.58 -3.67
CA ALA A 218 2.22 -10.49 -3.78
C ALA A 218 2.23 -11.26 -5.11
N ASN A 219 2.41 -10.56 -6.23
CA ASN A 219 2.51 -11.18 -7.56
C ASN A 219 3.68 -12.17 -7.64
N LEU A 220 4.84 -11.82 -7.08
CA LEU A 220 6.01 -12.70 -7.05
C LEU A 220 5.73 -14.00 -6.28
N HIS A 221 4.96 -13.93 -5.19
CA HIS A 221 4.52 -15.12 -4.46
C HIS A 221 3.56 -15.98 -5.28
N ASP A 222 2.60 -15.38 -5.97
CA ASP A 222 1.67 -16.11 -6.86
C ASP A 222 2.43 -16.84 -7.98
N TYR A 223 3.43 -16.18 -8.58
CA TYR A 223 4.30 -16.81 -9.57
C TYR A 223 5.12 -17.97 -9.01
N ARG A 224 5.66 -17.84 -7.78
CA ARG A 224 6.39 -18.94 -7.13
C ARG A 224 5.48 -20.14 -6.88
N ALA A 225 4.27 -19.91 -6.37
CA ALA A 225 3.28 -20.97 -6.14
C ALA A 225 2.89 -21.68 -7.46
N ALA A 226 2.64 -20.92 -8.52
CA ALA A 226 2.33 -21.47 -9.84
C ALA A 226 3.50 -22.29 -10.43
N VAL A 227 4.75 -21.83 -10.24
CA VAL A 227 5.94 -22.58 -10.69
C VAL A 227 6.13 -23.87 -9.90
N GLU A 228 5.89 -23.85 -8.58
CA GLU A 228 5.94 -25.05 -7.75
C GLU A 228 4.85 -26.06 -8.12
N GLU A 229 3.63 -25.60 -8.35
CA GLU A 229 2.53 -26.44 -8.82
C GLU A 229 2.84 -27.04 -10.21
N ALA A 230 3.38 -26.24 -11.13
CA ALA A 230 3.79 -26.72 -12.44
C ALA A 230 4.90 -27.78 -12.34
N ARG A 231 5.86 -27.62 -11.42
CA ARG A 231 6.90 -28.63 -11.15
C ARG A 231 6.32 -29.91 -10.58
N ALA A 232 5.39 -29.81 -9.64
CA ALA A 232 4.71 -30.97 -9.05
C ALA A 232 3.87 -31.71 -10.11
N ALA A 233 3.10 -30.97 -10.92
CA ALA A 233 2.34 -31.52 -12.03
C ALA A 233 3.23 -32.21 -13.07
N ASN A 234 4.38 -31.62 -13.40
CA ASN A 234 5.35 -32.23 -14.30
C ASN A 234 5.94 -33.53 -13.72
N ALA A 235 6.28 -33.55 -12.42
CA ALA A 235 6.74 -34.77 -11.75
C ALA A 235 5.67 -35.88 -11.77
N VAL A 236 4.40 -35.52 -11.58
CA VAL A 236 3.27 -36.44 -11.71
C VAL A 236 3.14 -36.94 -13.15
N ALA A 237 3.23 -36.05 -14.14
CA ALA A 237 3.15 -36.42 -15.56
C ALA A 237 4.25 -37.41 -15.96
N THR A 238 5.50 -37.19 -15.51
CA THR A 238 6.60 -38.13 -15.76
C THR A 238 6.40 -39.49 -15.08
N SER A 239 5.81 -39.52 -13.88
CA SER A 239 5.46 -40.77 -13.20
C SER A 239 4.36 -41.53 -13.93
N LEU A 240 3.31 -40.82 -14.36
CA LEU A 240 2.23 -41.39 -15.17
C LEU A 240 2.75 -41.93 -16.50
N GLN A 241 3.72 -41.26 -17.14
CA GLN A 241 4.36 -41.74 -18.36
C GLN A 241 5.06 -43.09 -18.14
N ARG A 242 5.75 -43.27 -17.00
CA ARG A 242 6.38 -44.56 -16.65
C ARG A 242 5.34 -45.65 -16.41
N ILE A 243 4.29 -45.37 -15.64
CA ILE A 243 3.23 -46.35 -15.35
C ILE A 243 2.53 -46.78 -16.65
N THR A 244 2.12 -45.82 -17.47
CA THR A 244 1.46 -46.11 -18.75
C THR A 244 2.37 -46.91 -19.68
N SER A 245 3.68 -46.60 -19.74
CA SER A 245 4.63 -47.40 -20.52
C SER A 245 4.71 -48.86 -20.06
N LEU A 246 4.63 -49.12 -18.74
CA LEU A 246 4.63 -50.48 -18.19
C LEU A 246 3.33 -51.22 -18.53
N THR A 247 2.18 -50.56 -18.42
CA THR A 247 0.87 -51.13 -18.75
C THR A 247 0.82 -51.58 -20.21
N PHE A 248 1.40 -50.82 -21.14
CA PHE A 248 1.47 -51.21 -22.55
C PHE A 248 2.26 -52.50 -22.79
N VAL A 249 3.22 -52.85 -21.93
CA VAL A 249 3.97 -54.11 -22.00
C VAL A 249 3.23 -55.25 -21.31
N TYR A 250 2.67 -55.02 -20.12
CA TYR A 250 2.02 -56.07 -19.34
C TYR A 250 0.69 -56.52 -19.94
N LEU A 251 -0.11 -55.61 -20.49
CA LEU A 251 -1.45 -55.92 -21.00
C LEU A 251 -1.45 -57.04 -22.08
N PRO A 252 -0.59 -57.01 -23.13
CA PRO A 252 -0.53 -58.10 -24.10
C PRO A 252 -0.01 -59.42 -23.50
N ILE A 253 0.92 -59.37 -22.53
CA ILE A 253 1.43 -60.56 -21.84
C ILE A 253 0.33 -61.21 -21.00
N THR A 254 -0.40 -60.40 -20.22
CA THR A 254 -1.53 -60.88 -19.43
C THR A 254 -2.63 -61.44 -20.33
N LEU A 255 -2.91 -60.81 -21.47
CA LEU A 255 -3.89 -61.32 -22.43
C LEU A 255 -3.48 -62.69 -22.99
N ALA A 256 -2.21 -62.84 -23.39
CA ALA A 256 -1.68 -64.15 -23.78
C ALA A 256 -1.82 -65.17 -22.65
N ALA A 257 -1.39 -64.83 -21.42
CA ALA A 257 -1.52 -65.70 -20.26
C ALA A 257 -2.98 -66.10 -19.98
N THR A 258 -3.96 -65.20 -20.15
CA THR A 258 -5.38 -65.54 -19.99
C THR A 258 -5.89 -66.48 -21.08
N ILE A 259 -5.48 -66.31 -22.34
CA ILE A 259 -5.88 -67.21 -23.44
C ILE A 259 -5.37 -68.63 -23.17
N TYR A 260 -4.13 -68.78 -22.69
CA TYR A 260 -3.54 -70.09 -22.40
C TYR A 260 -3.93 -70.65 -21.02
N GLY A 261 -4.33 -69.79 -20.07
CA GLY A 261 -4.82 -70.19 -18.75
C GLY A 261 -6.30 -70.60 -18.74
N MET A 262 -7.08 -70.14 -19.72
CA MET A 262 -8.38 -70.72 -20.02
C MET A 262 -8.14 -72.10 -20.64
N ASN A 263 -8.53 -73.18 -19.94
CA ASN A 263 -8.37 -74.61 -20.29
C ASN A 263 -8.82 -74.98 -21.72
N LEU A 264 -8.13 -74.50 -22.75
CA LEU A 264 -8.35 -74.84 -24.15
C LEU A 264 -7.63 -76.15 -24.43
N SER A 265 -8.26 -77.26 -24.02
CA SER A 265 -7.83 -78.65 -24.21
C SER A 265 -6.46 -78.99 -23.59
N PRO A 266 -6.31 -80.17 -22.95
CA PRO A 266 -5.04 -80.53 -22.35
C PRO A 266 -3.99 -80.56 -23.46
N ILE A 267 -2.97 -79.70 -23.34
CA ILE A 267 -1.67 -79.90 -23.98
C ILE A 267 -1.07 -81.14 -23.30
N THR A 268 -1.69 -82.28 -23.53
CA THR A 268 -1.17 -83.59 -23.16
C THR A 268 0.01 -83.78 -24.09
N GLY A 269 1.20 -83.60 -23.53
CA GLY A 269 2.44 -83.83 -24.24
C GLY A 269 2.55 -85.32 -24.57
N ASP A 270 2.17 -85.68 -25.79
CA ASP A 270 2.81 -86.81 -26.47
C ASP A 270 4.08 -86.27 -27.13
N GLU A 271 5.19 -86.69 -26.53
CA GLU A 271 6.58 -86.64 -26.97
C GLU A 271 6.99 -85.44 -27.87
N GLY A 272 7.29 -84.32 -27.20
CA GLY A 272 8.20 -83.30 -27.73
C GLY A 272 7.75 -81.85 -27.56
N GLN A 273 7.71 -81.34 -26.32
CA GLN A 273 7.84 -79.93 -25.87
C GLN A 273 7.38 -78.74 -26.77
N LYS A 274 6.44 -78.90 -27.70
CA LYS A 274 6.02 -77.83 -28.63
C LYS A 274 5.13 -76.75 -28.00
N GLY A 275 4.47 -77.03 -26.86
CA GLY A 275 3.52 -76.10 -26.23
C GLY A 275 4.14 -74.81 -25.69
N ILE A 276 5.35 -74.88 -25.13
CA ILE A 276 6.03 -73.71 -24.55
C ILE A 276 6.48 -72.73 -25.64
N TRP A 277 6.98 -73.25 -26.76
CA TRP A 277 7.38 -72.43 -27.90
C TRP A 277 6.20 -71.70 -28.55
N ALA A 278 5.02 -72.33 -28.60
CA ALA A 278 3.80 -71.70 -29.11
C ALA A 278 3.36 -70.50 -28.24
N PHE A 279 3.46 -70.62 -26.92
CA PHE A 279 3.18 -69.52 -25.99
C PHE A 279 4.09 -68.30 -26.23
N PHE A 280 5.40 -68.54 -26.38
CA PHE A 280 6.36 -67.47 -26.69
C PHE A 280 6.10 -66.83 -28.05
N ALA A 281 5.79 -67.62 -29.08
CA ALA A 281 5.51 -67.12 -30.42
C ALA A 281 4.25 -66.23 -30.46
N VAL A 282 3.16 -66.66 -29.80
CA VAL A 282 1.92 -65.87 -29.74
C VAL A 282 2.10 -64.62 -28.91
N SER A 283 2.78 -64.70 -27.76
CA SER A 283 3.06 -63.53 -26.91
C SER A 283 3.94 -62.51 -27.62
N ALA A 284 4.99 -62.96 -28.32
CA ALA A 284 5.86 -62.09 -29.12
C ALA A 284 5.11 -61.46 -30.29
N GLY A 285 4.26 -62.22 -30.99
CA GLY A 285 3.41 -61.70 -32.07
C GLY A 285 2.45 -60.61 -31.57
N LEU A 286 1.81 -60.83 -30.43
CA LEU A 286 0.90 -59.86 -29.83
C LEU A 286 1.62 -58.56 -29.41
N LEU A 287 2.83 -58.71 -28.86
CA LEU A 287 3.67 -57.59 -28.46
C LEU A 287 4.12 -56.76 -29.68
N VAL A 288 4.50 -57.41 -30.79
CA VAL A 288 4.83 -56.71 -32.04
C VAL A 288 3.62 -55.95 -32.60
N VAL A 289 2.43 -56.55 -32.58
CA VAL A 289 1.21 -55.89 -33.05
C VAL A 289 0.87 -54.67 -32.20
N THR A 290 0.89 -54.80 -30.88
CA THR A 290 0.59 -53.68 -29.96
C THR A 290 1.60 -52.53 -30.08
N ILE A 291 2.90 -52.82 -30.13
CA ILE A 291 3.93 -51.79 -30.37
C ILE A 291 3.79 -51.17 -31.76
N GLY A 292 3.51 -51.98 -32.79
CA GLY A 292 3.32 -51.50 -34.16
C GLY A 292 2.15 -50.54 -34.28
N VAL A 293 1.00 -50.88 -33.71
CA VAL A 293 -0.19 -50.01 -33.69
C VAL A 293 0.09 -48.69 -32.95
N LEU A 294 0.76 -48.76 -31.80
CA LEU A 294 1.16 -47.55 -31.06
C LEU A 294 2.15 -46.68 -31.83
N GLY A 295 3.18 -47.28 -32.44
CA GLY A 295 4.18 -46.57 -33.23
C GLY A 295 3.55 -45.85 -34.42
N ILE A 296 2.66 -46.53 -35.16
CA ILE A 296 1.90 -45.93 -36.27
C ILE A 296 1.03 -44.76 -35.77
N TRP A 297 0.39 -44.92 -34.61
CA TRP A 297 -0.47 -43.89 -34.04
C TRP A 297 0.32 -42.65 -33.59
N ILE A 298 1.45 -42.85 -32.90
CA ILE A 298 2.36 -41.77 -32.49
C ILE A 298 2.92 -41.04 -33.72
N TRP A 299 3.35 -41.80 -34.73
CA TRP A 299 3.91 -41.24 -35.96
C TRP A 299 2.87 -40.39 -36.71
N LYS A 300 1.64 -40.88 -36.84
CA LYS A 300 0.52 -40.14 -37.44
C LYS A 300 0.18 -38.88 -36.63
N SER A 301 0.19 -38.96 -35.29
CA SER A 301 -0.05 -37.81 -34.40
C SER A 301 1.01 -36.72 -34.57
N GLN A 302 2.29 -37.09 -34.61
CA GLN A 302 3.38 -36.12 -34.78
C GLN A 302 3.36 -35.45 -36.16
N ILE A 303 3.11 -36.21 -37.24
CA ILE A 303 3.04 -35.67 -38.60
C ILE A 303 1.88 -34.67 -38.72
N VAL A 304 0.71 -35.01 -38.18
CA VAL A 304 -0.46 -34.11 -38.20
C VAL A 304 -0.23 -32.87 -37.33
N GLY A 305 0.46 -33.00 -36.20
CA GLY A 305 0.86 -31.87 -35.36
C GLY A 305 1.83 -30.92 -36.07
N TRP A 306 2.81 -31.46 -36.79
CA TRP A 306 3.78 -30.71 -37.57
C TRP A 306 3.12 -29.96 -38.74
N PHE A 307 2.20 -30.61 -39.46
CA PHE A 307 1.43 -29.97 -40.52
C PHE A 307 0.50 -28.86 -40.01
N LYS A 308 -0.09 -29.01 -38.82
CA LYS A 308 -0.92 -27.96 -38.20
C LYS A 308 -0.10 -26.76 -37.72
N HIS A 309 1.16 -26.96 -37.31
CA HIS A 309 2.04 -25.86 -36.90
C HIS A 309 2.74 -25.19 -38.10
N GLY A 310 2.99 -25.92 -39.19
CA GLY A 310 3.57 -25.36 -40.43
C GLY A 310 2.67 -24.34 -41.14
N HIS A 311 1.34 -24.39 -40.93
CA HIS A 311 0.40 -23.43 -41.53
C HIS A 311 -0.06 -22.30 -40.61
N ARG A 312 0.31 -22.31 -39.32
CA ARG A 312 0.20 -21.10 -38.48
C ARG A 312 1.48 -20.31 -38.64
N GLY A 313 1.51 -19.44 -39.65
CA GLY A 313 2.57 -18.47 -39.85
C GLY A 313 2.95 -17.82 -38.52
N LYS A 314 4.27 -17.70 -38.29
CA LYS A 314 4.88 -17.08 -37.11
C LYS A 314 3.99 -15.92 -36.63
N PRO A 315 3.45 -15.94 -35.39
CA PRO A 315 2.72 -14.79 -34.90
C PRO A 315 3.70 -13.62 -34.89
N ARG A 316 3.47 -12.67 -35.81
CA ARG A 316 4.23 -11.41 -35.96
C ARG A 316 4.16 -10.51 -34.71
N VAL A 317 3.57 -11.02 -33.62
CA VAL A 317 3.29 -10.34 -32.36
C VAL A 317 4.48 -10.44 -31.39
N GLU A 318 5.30 -11.50 -31.45
CA GLU A 318 6.46 -11.63 -30.54
C GLU A 318 7.65 -10.75 -30.95
N LEU A 319 7.85 -10.48 -32.25
CA LEU A 319 8.92 -9.59 -32.72
C LEU A 319 8.71 -8.13 -32.28
N HIS A 320 7.47 -7.64 -32.23
CA HIS A 320 7.19 -6.29 -31.74
C HIS A 320 7.25 -6.16 -30.21
N GLN A 321 7.00 -7.24 -29.47
CA GLN A 321 7.18 -7.23 -28.02
C GLN A 321 8.67 -7.28 -27.64
N GLN A 322 9.47 -8.01 -28.41
CA GLN A 322 10.92 -8.08 -28.22
C GLN A 322 11.64 -6.79 -28.65
N GLU A 323 11.24 -6.15 -29.74
CA GLU A 323 11.74 -4.80 -30.12
C GLU A 323 11.39 -3.75 -29.05
N LYS A 324 10.17 -3.78 -28.49
CA LYS A 324 9.78 -2.84 -27.42
C LYS A 324 10.59 -3.05 -26.13
N ASN A 325 10.91 -4.30 -25.78
CA ASN A 325 11.71 -4.60 -24.59
C ASN A 325 13.19 -4.24 -24.76
N ILE A 326 13.73 -4.29 -25.98
CA ILE A 326 15.11 -3.86 -26.27
C ILE A 326 15.19 -2.31 -26.27
N ALA A 327 14.18 -1.63 -26.81
CA ALA A 327 14.13 -0.15 -26.81
C ALA A 327 13.93 0.48 -25.41
N LEU A 328 13.48 -0.30 -24.41
CA LEU A 328 13.34 0.13 -23.01
C LEU A 328 14.54 -0.21 -22.14
N ALA A 329 15.55 -0.92 -22.68
CA ALA A 329 16.73 -1.38 -21.96
C ALA A 329 18.03 -0.66 -22.37
N GLU A 330 17.99 0.28 -23.32
CA GLU A 330 19.11 1.19 -23.58
C GLU A 330 19.00 2.43 -22.65
N PRO A 331 20.07 2.77 -21.91
CA PRO A 331 20.09 3.86 -20.92
C PRO A 331 20.16 5.26 -21.49
#